data_AF-A0A0V1BNR9-F1
#
_entry.id   AF-A0A0V1BNR9-F1
#
_cell.length_a   1.000
_cell.length_b   1.000
_cell.length_c   1.000
_cell.angle_alpha   90.00
_cell.angle_beta   90.00
_cell.angle_gamma   90.00
#
_symmetry.space_group_name_H-M   'P 1'
#
loop_
_entity.id
_entity.type
_entity.pdbx_description
1 polymer ?
#
loop_
_entity_poly.entity_id
_entity_poly.type
_entity_poly.pdbx_seq_one_letter_code
_entity_poly.pdbx_strand_id
1 'polypeptide(L)'
;LNMNTKEEEEEEEDKEQEKGNFADDVDFVEPEEPFADDELIPSDLIEDAVSSHRSSENYLQRDENFELELGSPTDDHILDHFQNVSRYDIIDVIGNDRAGRPVIVFFAFRLPQTDLFDYELFLKYIIHTLDGFVDQDYTIIYFHYGRKSFTRPPISWLIRTYRALDRRQKSFSFKKNLKSLILVHPTRLVKFMWTIFKPLVSSKFEKKICYVNYLHELREYVHCDQLVIPKEIEEHDRMLLQESNCKVHASTIPPFLPTQQFGVNLQYIMRNHPESTLPPVVHDTVTFLRQHGMLTPGLFRRSVSVKELRTWQDKINRGSLLSLQYYHVHLSAVLLKTFLRELSEPVMTHHLYGDIMQLQNFPPNERTQKIRDLLKQLPKENYTLLKYLIEFLNEVCDRSSANLMNASNLAIVFGPNLAWSADQQVSMGNMYQLTQFTYRLIANSTEIFVSSPVKR
;
A
#
# COMPACT_ATOMS: atom_id res chain seq x y z
N LEU A 1 53.72 -21.89 45.48
CA LEU A 1 53.53 -23.01 46.42
C LEU A 1 52.05 -23.02 46.78
N ASN A 2 51.16 -23.36 45.84
CA ASN A 2 50.70 -24.70 45.45
C ASN A 2 50.22 -25.54 46.64
N MET A 3 48.91 -25.79 46.71
CA MET A 3 48.27 -27.11 46.74
C MET A 3 46.76 -26.94 47.00
N ASN A 4 45.91 -27.39 46.06
CA ASN A 4 44.94 -28.47 46.31
C ASN A 4 44.06 -28.73 45.08
N THR A 5 44.45 -29.77 44.36
CA THR A 5 43.63 -30.65 43.53
C THR A 5 43.48 -31.96 44.32
N LYS A 6 42.25 -32.46 44.47
CA LYS A 6 41.83 -33.88 44.63
C LYS A 6 40.61 -33.95 45.55
N GLU A 7 39.49 -34.40 44.99
CA GLU A 7 38.53 -35.36 45.57
C GLU A 7 37.41 -35.54 44.52
N GLU A 8 37.77 -36.28 43.47
CA GLU A 8 36.87 -37.14 42.69
C GLU A 8 37.10 -38.57 43.22
N GLU A 9 36.10 -39.44 43.06
CA GLU A 9 36.09 -40.89 43.34
C GLU A 9 35.69 -41.31 44.77
N GLU A 10 34.38 -41.39 45.03
CA GLU A 10 33.72 -42.49 45.75
C GLU A 10 32.19 -42.29 45.67
N GLU A 11 31.43 -43.39 45.61
CA GLU A 11 29.96 -43.50 45.47
C GLU A 11 29.39 -43.68 44.04
N GLU A 12 29.99 -44.62 43.30
CA GLU A 12 29.21 -45.60 42.53
C GLU A 12 29.22 -46.91 43.31
N GLU A 13 28.14 -47.69 43.21
CA GLU A 13 27.87 -48.98 43.87
C GLU A 13 27.19 -48.93 45.24
N ASP A 14 25.89 -48.60 45.26
CA ASP A 14 24.97 -49.44 46.03
C ASP A 14 23.74 -49.82 45.19
N LYS A 15 23.53 -51.13 45.15
CA LYS A 15 22.77 -51.90 44.18
C LYS A 15 21.27 -51.93 44.47
N GLU A 16 20.51 -51.88 43.38
CA GLU A 16 19.41 -52.79 43.04
C GLU A 16 18.87 -53.66 44.20
N GLN A 17 17.63 -53.41 44.61
CA GLN A 17 16.52 -54.38 44.63
C GLN A 17 15.39 -53.88 45.53
N GLU A 18 14.31 -53.35 44.95
CA GLU A 18 12.98 -53.90 45.21
C GLU A 18 12.02 -53.57 44.07
N LYS A 19 11.55 -54.65 43.45
CA LYS A 19 10.57 -54.71 42.38
C LYS A 19 9.16 -54.57 42.96
N GLY A 20 8.23 -54.03 42.17
CA GLY A 20 6.88 -54.59 42.12
C GLY A 20 5.70 -53.64 41.98
N ASN A 21 5.36 -53.38 40.72
CA ASN A 21 4.00 -53.39 40.13
C ASN A 21 2.89 -52.49 40.68
N PHE A 22 2.48 -51.52 39.83
CA PHE A 22 1.08 -51.42 39.41
C PHE A 22 1.02 -51.11 37.90
N ALA A 23 0.47 -52.09 37.16
CA ALA A 23 -0.09 -52.11 35.80
C ALA A 23 -1.12 -50.98 35.55
N ASP A 24 -1.57 -50.61 34.34
CA ASP A 24 -1.33 -51.00 32.94
C ASP A 24 -2.01 -49.91 32.06
N ASP A 25 -1.65 -49.87 30.77
CA ASP A 25 -2.43 -49.39 29.62
C ASP A 25 -2.91 -47.94 29.56
N VAL A 26 -2.14 -47.11 28.84
CA VAL A 26 -2.74 -46.19 27.87
C VAL A 26 -1.93 -46.27 26.58
N ASP A 27 -2.55 -46.86 25.55
CA ASP A 27 -2.09 -46.82 24.17
C ASP A 27 -1.65 -45.39 23.82
N PHE A 28 -0.37 -45.22 23.49
CA PHE A 28 0.08 -44.04 22.78
C PHE A 28 -0.46 -44.14 21.36
N VAL A 29 -1.68 -43.66 21.17
CA VAL A 29 -2.19 -43.28 19.86
C VAL A 29 -1.37 -42.05 19.47
N GLU A 30 -0.38 -42.28 18.62
CA GLU A 30 0.29 -41.22 17.88
C GLU A 30 -0.83 -40.37 17.25
N PRO A 31 -0.95 -39.07 17.60
CA PRO A 31 -2.00 -38.26 17.02
C PRO A 31 -1.75 -38.23 15.51
N GLU A 32 -2.69 -38.81 14.76
CA GLU A 32 -2.79 -38.62 13.32
C GLU A 32 -2.86 -37.11 13.07
N GLU A 33 -1.71 -36.56 12.77
CA GLU A 33 -1.51 -35.25 12.21
C GLU A 33 -2.37 -35.19 10.93
N PRO A 34 -3.44 -34.37 10.85
CA PRO A 34 -4.14 -34.14 9.59
C PRO A 34 -3.31 -33.13 8.79
N PHE A 35 -2.06 -33.48 8.54
CA PHE A 35 -1.21 -32.79 7.60
C PHE A 35 -1.69 -33.32 6.25
N ALA A 36 -2.40 -32.47 5.51
CA ALA A 36 -2.67 -32.78 4.13
C ALA A 36 -1.33 -33.06 3.43
N ASP A 37 -1.16 -34.30 2.98
CA ASP A 37 -0.02 -34.90 2.28
C ASP A 37 0.44 -34.17 0.98
N ASP A 38 0.01 -32.93 0.75
CA ASP A 38 0.25 -32.13 -0.46
C ASP A 38 1.26 -30.98 -0.25
N GLU A 39 2.19 -31.07 0.71
CA GLU A 39 3.32 -30.11 0.85
C GLU A 39 4.66 -30.57 0.26
N LEU A 40 4.68 -31.69 -0.47
CA LEU A 40 5.79 -31.99 -1.38
C LEU A 40 5.70 -31.07 -2.60
N ILE A 41 6.82 -30.43 -2.97
CA ILE A 41 6.95 -29.74 -4.25
C ILE A 41 6.66 -30.78 -5.33
N PRO A 42 5.58 -30.64 -6.12
CA PRO A 42 5.25 -31.61 -7.15
C PRO A 42 6.42 -31.75 -8.13
N SER A 43 6.82 -32.99 -8.45
CA SER A 43 7.99 -33.28 -9.29
C SER A 43 7.89 -32.65 -10.69
N ASP A 44 6.66 -32.48 -11.17
CA ASP A 44 6.26 -31.74 -12.37
C ASP A 44 6.66 -30.26 -12.32
N LEU A 45 6.61 -29.57 -11.17
CA LEU A 45 7.08 -28.18 -11.07
C LEU A 45 8.60 -28.08 -11.14
N ILE A 46 9.32 -29.10 -10.66
CA ILE A 46 10.78 -29.18 -10.76
C ILE A 46 11.16 -29.48 -12.22
N GLU A 47 10.47 -30.40 -12.88
CA GLU A 47 10.66 -30.69 -14.31
C GLU A 47 10.33 -29.49 -15.19
N ASP A 48 9.25 -28.76 -14.93
CA ASP A 48 8.89 -27.53 -15.66
C ASP A 48 9.90 -26.39 -15.43
N ALA A 49 10.41 -26.22 -14.21
CA ALA A 49 11.45 -25.24 -13.91
C ALA A 49 12.80 -25.59 -14.58
N VAL A 50 13.14 -26.89 -14.65
CA VAL A 50 14.37 -27.39 -15.28
C VAL A 50 14.26 -27.37 -16.81
N SER A 51 13.10 -27.70 -17.37
CA SER A 51 12.82 -27.68 -18.81
C SER A 51 12.79 -26.25 -19.36
N SER A 52 12.21 -25.31 -18.62
CA SER A 52 12.21 -23.87 -18.95
C SER A 52 13.61 -23.24 -18.88
N HIS A 53 14.50 -23.76 -18.04
CA HIS A 53 15.92 -23.39 -18.04
C HIS A 53 16.69 -23.95 -19.25
N ARG A 54 16.42 -25.18 -19.70
CA ARG A 54 17.08 -25.79 -20.87
C ARG A 54 16.59 -25.25 -22.22
N SER A 55 15.35 -24.77 -22.28
CA SER A 55 14.75 -24.26 -23.53
C SER A 55 15.06 -22.78 -23.80
N SER A 56 15.75 -22.10 -22.88
CA SER A 56 16.18 -20.69 -22.98
C SER A 56 16.85 -20.29 -24.30
N GLU A 57 17.56 -21.21 -24.97
CA GLU A 57 18.31 -20.93 -26.21
C GLU A 57 17.44 -21.01 -27.48
N ASN A 58 16.35 -21.78 -27.49
CA ASN A 58 15.52 -21.98 -28.69
C ASN A 58 14.24 -21.11 -28.74
N TYR A 59 13.93 -20.35 -27.69
CA TYR A 59 12.78 -19.45 -27.67
C TYR A 59 13.02 -18.09 -28.38
N LEU A 60 14.26 -17.77 -28.74
CA LEU A 60 14.65 -16.48 -29.34
C LEU A 60 14.17 -16.27 -30.78
N GLN A 61 13.69 -17.31 -31.48
CA GLN A 61 13.24 -17.21 -32.88
C GLN A 61 11.72 -17.05 -33.06
N ARG A 62 10.91 -17.12 -32.00
CA ARG A 62 9.44 -16.97 -32.09
C ARG A 62 8.91 -15.57 -31.74
N ASP A 63 9.81 -14.60 -31.48
CA ASP A 63 9.48 -13.30 -30.88
C ASP A 63 8.92 -12.25 -31.87
N GLU A 64 9.01 -12.43 -33.19
CA GLU A 64 8.45 -11.46 -34.16
C GLU A 64 6.94 -11.66 -34.44
N ASN A 65 6.40 -12.88 -34.29
CA ASN A 65 4.97 -13.16 -34.47
C ASN A 65 4.11 -12.75 -33.26
N PHE A 66 4.72 -12.54 -32.10
CA PHE A 66 3.99 -12.29 -30.86
C PHE A 66 3.39 -10.88 -30.80
N GLU A 67 4.03 -9.88 -31.40
CA GLU A 67 3.47 -8.51 -31.49
C GLU A 67 2.28 -8.45 -32.46
N LEU A 68 2.27 -9.28 -33.51
CA LEU A 68 1.14 -9.44 -34.44
C LEU A 68 -0.08 -10.12 -33.78
N GLU A 69 0.16 -11.00 -32.80
CA GLU A 69 -0.88 -11.67 -32.02
C GLU A 69 -1.48 -10.79 -30.91
N LEU A 70 -0.79 -9.73 -30.49
CA LEU A 70 -1.18 -8.87 -29.36
C LEU A 70 -2.16 -7.75 -29.71
N GLY A 71 -2.20 -7.30 -30.98
CA GLY A 71 -3.09 -6.23 -31.43
C GLY A 71 -2.70 -4.83 -30.90
N SER A 72 -3.32 -3.77 -31.43
CA SER A 72 -3.09 -2.41 -30.96
C SER A 72 -3.97 -2.09 -29.75
N PRO A 73 -3.55 -1.28 -28.76
CA PRO A 73 -4.38 -0.88 -27.62
C PRO A 73 -5.63 -0.07 -28.02
N THR A 74 -5.73 0.33 -29.29
CA THR A 74 -6.83 1.09 -29.88
C THR A 74 -7.79 0.23 -30.70
N ASP A 75 -7.61 -1.10 -30.71
CA ASP A 75 -8.52 -2.01 -31.40
C ASP A 75 -9.78 -2.21 -30.54
N ASP A 76 -10.86 -1.51 -30.87
CA ASP A 76 -12.17 -1.57 -30.20
C ASP A 76 -12.72 -3.02 -30.06
N HIS A 77 -12.21 -3.97 -30.85
CA HIS A 77 -12.57 -5.39 -30.81
C HIS A 77 -12.02 -6.16 -29.59
N ILE A 78 -11.04 -5.62 -28.85
CA ILE A 78 -10.39 -6.30 -27.72
C ILE A 78 -11.17 -6.09 -26.40
N LEU A 79 -11.85 -4.96 -26.22
CA LEU A 79 -12.60 -4.64 -24.99
C LEU A 79 -13.74 -5.64 -24.70
N ASP A 80 -14.43 -6.13 -25.73
CA ASP A 80 -15.49 -7.13 -25.58
C ASP A 80 -14.96 -8.49 -25.08
N HIS A 81 -13.68 -8.81 -25.31
CA HIS A 81 -13.08 -10.06 -24.83
C HIS A 81 -12.67 -10.01 -23.35
N PHE A 82 -12.36 -8.83 -22.80
CA PHE A 82 -11.92 -8.72 -21.40
C PHE A 82 -13.00 -9.01 -20.36
N GLN A 83 -14.29 -8.99 -20.74
CA GLN A 83 -15.40 -9.35 -19.85
C GLN A 83 -15.25 -10.75 -19.24
N ASN A 84 -14.68 -11.70 -19.99
CA ASN A 84 -14.44 -13.06 -19.53
C ASN A 84 -13.38 -13.17 -18.45
N VAL A 85 -12.48 -12.18 -18.35
CA VAL A 85 -11.40 -12.13 -17.37
C VAL A 85 -11.76 -11.20 -16.21
N SER A 86 -12.35 -10.05 -16.50
CA SER A 86 -12.75 -9.06 -15.49
C SER A 86 -13.81 -9.59 -14.53
N ARG A 87 -14.67 -10.51 -14.96
CA ARG A 87 -15.71 -11.16 -14.11
C ARG A 87 -15.16 -11.90 -12.89
N TYR A 88 -13.87 -12.23 -12.87
CA TYR A 88 -13.23 -12.91 -11.76
C TYR A 88 -12.66 -11.94 -10.72
N ASP A 89 -12.68 -10.63 -10.97
CA ASP A 89 -12.18 -9.58 -10.07
C ASP A 89 -10.75 -9.88 -9.54
N ILE A 90 -9.88 -10.42 -10.41
CA ILE A 90 -8.52 -10.85 -10.04
C ILE A 90 -7.61 -9.64 -9.78
N ILE A 91 -7.81 -8.56 -10.52
CA ILE A 91 -7.02 -7.32 -10.42
C ILE A 91 -7.96 -6.20 -10.05
N ASP A 92 -7.59 -5.46 -9.02
CA ASP A 92 -8.28 -4.25 -8.59
C ASP A 92 -7.26 -3.12 -8.38
N VAL A 93 -7.69 -1.88 -8.50
CA VAL A 93 -6.86 -0.71 -8.24
C VAL A 93 -7.44 0.01 -7.05
N ILE A 94 -6.78 -0.16 -5.91
CA ILE A 94 -7.33 0.19 -4.61
C ILE A 94 -6.57 1.36 -4.00
N GLY A 95 -7.10 2.57 -4.18
CA GLY A 95 -6.63 3.75 -3.47
C GLY A 95 -5.12 4.03 -3.64
N ASN A 96 -4.53 4.64 -2.62
CA ASN A 96 -3.13 5.05 -2.62
C ASN A 96 -2.39 4.52 -1.39
N ASP A 97 -1.12 4.17 -1.53
CA ASP A 97 -0.30 3.76 -0.40
C ASP A 97 0.08 4.93 0.53
N ARG A 98 0.84 4.63 1.60
CA ARG A 98 1.34 5.66 2.53
C ARG A 98 2.24 6.71 1.88
N ALA A 99 2.68 6.55 0.63
CA ALA A 99 3.40 7.59 -0.11
C ALA A 99 2.49 8.36 -1.09
N GLY A 100 1.23 7.96 -1.25
CA GLY A 100 0.29 8.55 -2.21
C GLY A 100 0.38 7.92 -3.60
N ARG A 101 0.94 6.72 -3.73
CA ARG A 101 1.09 6.00 -5.00
C ARG A 101 -0.11 5.07 -5.23
N PRO A 102 -0.67 4.98 -6.46
CA PRO A 102 -1.73 4.03 -6.74
C PRO A 102 -1.31 2.61 -6.35
N VAL A 103 -2.21 1.90 -5.68
CA VAL A 103 -1.99 0.51 -5.28
C VAL A 103 -2.81 -0.40 -6.18
N ILE A 104 -2.12 -1.33 -6.81
CA ILE A 104 -2.72 -2.33 -7.69
C ILE A 104 -2.70 -3.66 -6.95
N VAL A 105 -3.87 -4.25 -6.75
CA VAL A 105 -4.07 -5.42 -5.92
C VAL A 105 -4.39 -6.62 -6.80
N PHE A 106 -3.65 -7.69 -6.60
CA PHE A 106 -3.86 -8.98 -7.25
C PHE A 106 -4.39 -9.98 -6.22
N PHE A 107 -5.59 -10.47 -6.46
CA PHE A 107 -6.26 -11.47 -5.64
C PHE A 107 -6.07 -12.86 -6.27
N ALA A 108 -4.92 -13.49 -6.00
CA ALA A 108 -4.56 -14.76 -6.62
C ALA A 108 -5.57 -15.89 -6.34
N PHE A 109 -6.27 -15.82 -5.19
CA PHE A 109 -7.28 -16.80 -4.81
C PHE A 109 -8.52 -16.81 -5.71
N ARG A 110 -8.73 -15.75 -6.51
CA ARG A 110 -9.83 -15.64 -7.48
C ARG A 110 -9.47 -16.23 -8.85
N LEU A 111 -8.23 -16.69 -9.04
CA LEU A 111 -7.84 -17.36 -10.29
C LEU A 111 -8.63 -18.65 -10.46
N PRO A 112 -9.31 -18.85 -11.60
CA PRO A 112 -10.02 -20.09 -11.89
C PRO A 112 -9.04 -21.23 -12.23
N GLN A 113 -9.58 -22.43 -12.47
CA GLN A 113 -8.78 -23.60 -12.80
C GLN A 113 -7.98 -23.38 -14.09
N THR A 114 -6.74 -23.86 -14.10
CA THR A 114 -5.75 -23.56 -15.14
C THR A 114 -6.17 -24.06 -16.52
N ASP A 115 -6.87 -25.21 -16.59
CA ASP A 115 -7.33 -25.80 -17.86
C ASP A 115 -8.52 -25.05 -18.49
N LEU A 116 -9.20 -24.20 -17.71
CA LEU A 116 -10.42 -23.48 -18.11
C LEU A 116 -10.18 -21.97 -18.26
N PHE A 117 -8.95 -21.50 -18.00
CA PHE A 117 -8.63 -20.08 -17.97
C PHE A 117 -7.70 -19.67 -19.10
N ASP A 118 -8.11 -18.66 -19.86
CA ASP A 118 -7.26 -18.08 -20.90
C ASP A 118 -6.23 -17.14 -20.27
N TYR A 119 -5.09 -17.71 -19.90
CA TYR A 119 -3.96 -16.97 -19.34
C TYR A 119 -3.32 -15.99 -20.34
N GLU A 120 -3.47 -16.19 -21.65
CA GLU A 120 -2.95 -15.25 -22.65
C GLU A 120 -3.83 -14.01 -22.72
N LEU A 121 -5.15 -14.18 -22.72
CA LEU A 121 -6.10 -13.07 -22.57
C LEU A 121 -5.94 -12.37 -21.22
N PHE A 122 -5.67 -13.10 -20.14
CA PHE A 122 -5.38 -12.52 -18.83
C PHE A 122 -4.09 -11.69 -18.84
N LEU A 123 -3.03 -12.14 -19.53
CA LEU A 123 -1.80 -11.35 -19.67
C LEU A 123 -2.07 -10.03 -20.42
N LYS A 124 -2.86 -10.08 -21.51
CA LYS A 124 -3.30 -8.86 -22.22
C LYS A 124 -4.08 -7.93 -21.31
N TYR A 125 -4.99 -8.47 -20.50
CA TYR A 125 -5.76 -7.72 -19.51
C TYR A 125 -4.87 -7.07 -18.43
N ILE A 126 -3.85 -7.79 -17.93
CA ILE A 126 -2.86 -7.24 -16.99
C ILE A 126 -2.14 -6.06 -17.62
N ILE A 127 -1.61 -6.22 -18.83
CA ILE A 127 -0.86 -5.16 -19.52
C ILE A 127 -1.74 -3.93 -19.72
N HIS A 128 -2.97 -4.12 -20.25
CA HIS A 128 -3.94 -3.05 -20.44
C HIS A 128 -4.29 -2.32 -19.14
N THR A 129 -4.53 -3.07 -18.05
CA THR A 129 -4.87 -2.48 -16.75
C THR A 129 -3.70 -1.67 -16.21
N LEU A 130 -2.49 -2.23 -16.26
CA LEU A 130 -1.30 -1.58 -15.73
C LEU A 130 -0.89 -0.36 -16.58
N ASP A 131 -1.13 -0.36 -17.90
CA ASP A 131 -0.84 0.76 -18.81
C ASP A 131 -1.53 2.07 -18.38
N GLY A 132 -2.67 1.99 -17.69
CA GLY A 132 -3.33 3.16 -17.10
C GLY A 132 -2.54 3.82 -15.95
N PHE A 133 -1.56 3.13 -15.37
CA PHE A 133 -0.85 3.54 -14.15
C PHE A 133 0.68 3.59 -14.30
N VAL A 134 1.24 3.06 -15.38
CA VAL A 134 2.70 2.98 -15.60
C VAL A 134 3.41 4.33 -15.63
N ASP A 135 2.70 5.43 -15.89
CA ASP A 135 3.28 6.78 -15.93
C ASP A 135 3.61 7.32 -14.53
N GLN A 136 3.09 6.67 -13.48
CA GLN A 136 3.24 7.08 -12.09
C GLN A 136 3.97 6.01 -11.30
N ASP A 137 4.60 6.42 -10.20
CA ASP A 137 5.15 5.47 -9.24
C ASP A 137 3.99 4.70 -8.59
N TYR A 138 4.01 3.37 -8.63
CA TYR A 138 2.91 2.54 -8.11
C TYR A 138 3.42 1.40 -7.22
N THR A 139 2.51 0.84 -6.42
CA THR A 139 2.75 -0.32 -5.56
C THR A 139 1.83 -1.46 -5.98
N ILE A 140 2.36 -2.68 -6.05
CA ILE A 140 1.54 -3.88 -6.24
C ILE A 140 1.41 -4.59 -4.89
N ILE A 141 0.19 -4.99 -4.54
CA ILE A 141 -0.06 -5.97 -3.47
C ILE A 141 -0.53 -7.27 -4.15
N TYR A 142 0.12 -8.36 -3.83
CA TYR A 142 -0.27 -9.69 -4.26
C TYR A 142 -0.76 -10.47 -3.04
N PHE A 143 -2.07 -10.66 -2.94
CA PHE A 143 -2.67 -11.51 -1.92
C PHE A 143 -2.64 -12.96 -2.37
N HIS A 144 -1.82 -13.74 -1.69
CA HIS A 144 -1.73 -15.16 -1.93
C HIS A 144 -2.63 -15.90 -0.93
N TYR A 145 -3.71 -16.50 -1.41
CA TYR A 145 -4.60 -17.34 -0.58
C TYR A 145 -5.28 -18.40 -1.46
N GLY A 146 -5.83 -19.46 -0.86
CA GLY A 146 -6.54 -20.53 -1.56
C GLY A 146 -5.62 -21.61 -2.14
N ARG A 147 -5.54 -22.75 -1.45
CA ARG A 147 -4.84 -23.96 -1.95
C ARG A 147 -5.77 -24.76 -2.84
N LYS A 148 -5.59 -24.66 -4.16
CA LYS A 148 -5.79 -25.79 -5.08
C LYS A 148 -4.66 -25.74 -6.11
N SER A 149 -3.88 -26.83 -6.25
CA SER A 149 -2.72 -26.88 -7.16
C SER A 149 -3.08 -26.49 -8.60
N PHE A 150 -4.33 -26.77 -8.99
CA PHE A 150 -4.90 -26.53 -10.31
C PHE A 150 -5.40 -25.10 -10.59
N THR A 151 -5.38 -24.15 -9.63
CA THR A 151 -5.80 -22.74 -9.88
C THR A 151 -4.61 -21.80 -10.10
N ARG A 152 -3.40 -22.37 -10.26
CA ARG A 152 -2.15 -21.61 -10.29
C ARG A 152 -1.69 -21.38 -11.72
N PRO A 153 -1.21 -20.16 -12.04
CA PRO A 153 -0.63 -19.90 -13.35
C PRO A 153 0.61 -20.78 -13.57
N PRO A 154 0.79 -21.36 -14.77
CA PRO A 154 1.99 -22.11 -15.11
C PRO A 154 3.27 -21.28 -14.92
N ILE A 155 4.36 -21.94 -14.52
CA ILE A 155 5.67 -21.28 -14.34
C ILE A 155 6.14 -20.63 -15.64
N SER A 156 5.94 -21.32 -16.76
CA SER A 156 6.22 -20.81 -18.11
C SER A 156 5.49 -19.50 -18.40
N TRP A 157 4.23 -19.40 -17.98
CA TRP A 157 3.44 -18.17 -18.10
C TRP A 157 3.98 -17.05 -17.21
N LEU A 158 4.36 -17.33 -15.96
CA LEU A 158 4.94 -16.31 -15.06
C LEU A 158 6.23 -15.70 -15.63
N ILE A 159 7.10 -16.52 -16.22
CA ILE A 159 8.32 -16.06 -16.91
C ILE A 159 7.96 -15.20 -18.11
N ARG A 160 6.99 -15.64 -18.92
CA ARG A 160 6.50 -14.90 -20.09
C ARG A 160 5.92 -13.55 -19.70
N THR A 161 5.08 -13.50 -18.67
CA THR A 161 4.51 -12.28 -18.09
C THR A 161 5.60 -11.33 -17.61
N TYR A 162 6.60 -11.82 -16.85
CA TYR A 162 7.73 -11.00 -16.39
C TYR A 162 8.55 -10.38 -17.54
N ARG A 163 8.70 -11.09 -18.66
CA ARG A 163 9.40 -10.60 -19.86
C ARG A 163 8.52 -9.67 -20.70
N ALA A 164 7.23 -9.96 -20.85
CA ALA A 164 6.27 -9.12 -21.54
C ALA A 164 6.14 -7.74 -20.88
N LEU A 165 6.10 -7.70 -19.54
CA LEU A 165 6.12 -6.47 -18.75
C LEU A 165 7.46 -5.71 -18.80
N ASP A 166 8.50 -6.26 -19.44
CA ASP A 166 9.82 -5.62 -19.59
C ASP A 166 10.06 -5.03 -20.98
N ARG A 167 9.42 -5.57 -22.02
CA ARG A 167 9.74 -5.27 -23.41
C ARG A 167 9.06 -3.97 -23.87
N ARG A 168 9.87 -3.11 -24.49
CA ARG A 168 9.53 -1.76 -24.96
C ARG A 168 8.61 -1.85 -26.19
N GLN A 169 7.32 -1.61 -26.03
CA GLN A 169 6.55 -0.89 -27.03
C GLN A 169 6.19 0.49 -26.48
N LYS A 170 6.31 1.50 -27.36
CA LYS A 170 6.15 2.95 -27.13
C LYS A 170 5.74 3.38 -25.70
N SER A 171 6.76 3.87 -24.98
CA SER A 171 6.71 4.89 -23.92
C SER A 171 6.94 4.46 -22.46
N PHE A 172 6.65 3.24 -21.98
CA PHE A 172 6.84 2.95 -20.54
C PHE A 172 7.37 1.53 -20.24
N SER A 173 8.07 1.37 -19.10
CA SER A 173 8.59 0.09 -18.62
C SER A 173 8.04 -0.13 -17.22
N PHE A 174 7.09 -1.06 -17.08
CA PHE A 174 6.38 -1.38 -15.84
C PHE A 174 7.34 -1.53 -14.64
N LYS A 175 8.48 -2.19 -14.88
CA LYS A 175 9.50 -2.43 -13.86
C LYS A 175 10.16 -1.15 -13.33
N LYS A 176 10.15 -0.03 -14.04
CA LYS A 176 10.81 1.22 -13.62
C LYS A 176 10.04 1.93 -12.50
N ASN A 177 8.74 2.08 -12.70
CA ASN A 177 7.89 2.90 -11.84
C ASN A 177 7.22 2.09 -10.72
N LEU A 178 7.23 0.76 -10.79
CA LEU A 178 6.97 -0.10 -9.63
C LEU A 178 7.93 0.25 -8.50
N LYS A 179 7.41 0.57 -7.31
CA LYS A 179 8.24 0.85 -6.13
C LYS A 179 8.28 -0.27 -5.13
N SER A 180 7.15 -0.95 -4.95
CA SER A 180 7.03 -2.06 -4.02
C SER A 180 6.10 -3.11 -4.61
N LEU A 181 6.48 -4.38 -4.47
CA LEU A 181 5.67 -5.55 -4.73
C LEU A 181 5.54 -6.29 -3.40
N ILE A 182 4.39 -6.15 -2.75
CA ILE A 182 4.11 -6.70 -1.42
C ILE A 182 3.39 -8.02 -1.61
N LEU A 183 4.02 -9.14 -1.22
CA LEU A 183 3.39 -10.45 -1.22
C LEU A 183 2.84 -10.74 0.18
N VAL A 184 1.52 -10.86 0.27
CA VAL A 184 0.80 -11.11 1.51
C VAL A 184 0.48 -12.60 1.63
N HIS A 185 0.72 -13.17 2.81
CA HIS A 185 0.65 -14.61 3.11
C HIS A 185 1.50 -15.48 2.16
N PRO A 186 2.79 -15.18 2.01
CA PRO A 186 3.66 -15.94 1.09
C PRO A 186 3.84 -17.38 1.57
N THR A 187 3.48 -18.34 0.72
CA THR A 187 3.71 -19.78 0.95
C THR A 187 5.18 -20.15 0.76
N ARG A 188 5.60 -21.30 1.31
CA ARG A 188 6.95 -21.88 1.07
C ARG A 188 7.23 -22.04 -0.43
N LEU A 189 6.23 -22.43 -1.21
CA LEU A 189 6.35 -22.56 -2.66
C LEU A 189 6.57 -21.20 -3.34
N VAL A 190 5.84 -20.14 -2.99
CA VAL A 190 6.08 -18.79 -3.54
C VAL A 190 7.48 -18.29 -3.18
N LYS A 191 7.94 -18.56 -1.95
CA LYS A 191 9.33 -18.25 -1.52
C LYS A 191 10.36 -19.08 -2.31
N PHE A 192 10.07 -20.34 -2.63
CA PHE A 192 10.92 -21.21 -3.45
C PHE A 192 10.95 -20.79 -4.93
N MET A 193 9.80 -20.42 -5.50
CA MET A 193 9.69 -19.87 -6.86
C MET A 193 10.57 -18.64 -7.04
N TRP A 194 10.70 -17.80 -6.01
CA TRP A 194 11.62 -16.66 -6.04
C TRP A 194 13.09 -17.10 -6.22
N THR A 195 13.51 -18.20 -5.60
CA THR A 195 14.86 -18.77 -5.78
C THR A 195 15.09 -19.22 -7.22
N ILE A 196 14.07 -19.78 -7.88
CA ILE A 196 14.10 -20.15 -9.30
C ILE A 196 14.15 -18.92 -10.21
N PHE A 197 13.42 -17.85 -9.87
CA PHE A 197 13.40 -16.62 -10.67
C PHE A 197 14.60 -15.69 -10.45
N LYS A 198 15.36 -15.87 -9.37
CA LYS A 198 16.54 -15.06 -9.04
C LYS A 198 17.54 -14.83 -10.20
N PRO A 199 17.93 -15.83 -11.02
CA PRO A 199 18.81 -15.59 -12.17
C PRO A 199 18.18 -14.77 -13.30
N LEU A 200 16.84 -14.70 -13.37
CA LEU A 200 16.10 -13.98 -14.42
C LEU A 200 15.69 -12.57 -13.99
N VAL A 201 15.78 -12.23 -12.71
CA VAL A 201 15.29 -10.97 -12.15
C VAL A 201 16.44 -10.07 -11.72
N SER A 202 16.39 -8.79 -12.14
CA SER A 202 17.44 -7.83 -11.75
C SER A 202 17.48 -7.58 -10.23
N SER A 203 18.69 -7.38 -9.69
CA SER A 203 18.91 -7.04 -8.27
C SER A 203 18.20 -5.74 -7.82
N LYS A 204 17.89 -4.84 -8.77
CA LYS A 204 17.08 -3.63 -8.50
C LYS A 204 15.60 -3.93 -8.30
N PHE A 205 15.08 -4.96 -8.97
CA PHE A 205 13.70 -5.40 -8.83
C PHE A 205 13.51 -6.23 -7.56
N GLU A 206 14.48 -7.07 -7.21
CA GLU A 206 14.51 -7.82 -5.95
C GLU A 206 14.29 -6.93 -4.73
N LYS A 207 14.96 -5.77 -4.68
CA LYS A 207 14.81 -4.79 -3.58
C LYS A 207 13.41 -4.16 -3.47
N LYS A 208 12.55 -4.37 -4.46
CA LYS A 208 11.16 -3.91 -4.45
C LYS A 208 10.22 -4.96 -3.87
N ILE A 209 10.66 -6.20 -3.72
CA ILE A 209 9.83 -7.28 -3.19
C ILE A 209 9.83 -7.24 -1.67
N CYS A 210 8.63 -7.22 -1.09
CA CYS A 210 8.40 -7.25 0.34
C CYS A 210 7.49 -8.42 0.68
N TYR A 211 7.84 -9.21 1.69
CA TYR A 211 7.03 -10.32 2.16
C TYR A 211 6.34 -9.93 3.46
N VAL A 212 5.04 -10.15 3.53
CA VAL A 212 4.18 -9.82 4.66
C VAL A 212 3.44 -11.08 5.05
N ASN A 213 3.71 -11.63 6.24
CA ASN A 213 3.12 -12.92 6.64
C ASN A 213 1.70 -12.75 7.14
N TYR A 214 1.37 -11.58 7.70
CA TYR A 214 0.08 -11.30 8.33
C TYR A 214 -0.50 -9.95 7.89
N LEU A 215 -1.83 -9.82 7.94
CA LEU A 215 -2.52 -8.58 7.56
C LEU A 215 -2.18 -7.40 8.47
N HIS A 216 -1.81 -7.63 9.72
CA HIS A 216 -1.43 -6.56 10.63
C HIS A 216 -0.09 -5.91 10.25
N GLU A 217 0.84 -6.66 9.67
CA GLU A 217 2.11 -6.16 9.13
C GLU A 217 1.88 -5.35 7.84
N LEU A 218 0.86 -5.71 7.04
CA LEU A 218 0.48 -4.98 5.82
C LEU A 218 0.13 -3.51 6.12
N ARG A 219 -0.46 -3.26 7.30
CA ARG A 219 -0.85 -1.92 7.78
C ARG A 219 0.31 -0.95 7.84
N GLU A 220 1.54 -1.45 7.97
CA GLU A 220 2.71 -0.60 8.00
C GLU A 220 3.09 -0.03 6.62
N TYR A 221 2.68 -0.68 5.54
CA TYR A 221 3.08 -0.35 4.17
C TYR A 221 1.97 0.40 3.41
N VAL A 222 0.73 0.03 3.70
CA VAL A 222 -0.48 0.55 3.05
C VAL A 222 -1.54 0.78 4.11
N HIS A 223 -2.43 1.74 3.87
CA HIS A 223 -3.57 1.96 4.76
C HIS A 223 -4.55 0.83 4.54
N CYS A 224 -4.48 -0.23 5.37
CA CYS A 224 -5.37 -1.39 5.23
C CYS A 224 -6.84 -1.03 5.34
N ASP A 225 -7.16 0.09 5.98
CA ASP A 225 -8.52 0.59 6.03
C ASP A 225 -9.04 0.96 4.63
N GLN A 226 -8.18 1.41 3.70
CA GLN A 226 -8.52 1.66 2.28
C GLN A 226 -8.59 0.38 1.43
N LEU A 227 -8.03 -0.72 1.94
CA LEU A 227 -8.02 -2.00 1.25
C LEU A 227 -9.28 -2.77 1.61
N VAL A 228 -10.13 -3.04 0.62
CA VAL A 228 -11.23 -3.99 0.78
C VAL A 228 -10.62 -5.38 0.79
N ILE A 229 -10.16 -5.81 1.95
CA ILE A 229 -9.62 -7.14 2.13
C ILE A 229 -10.82 -8.11 2.10
N PRO A 230 -10.91 -9.01 1.12
CA PRO A 230 -11.98 -10.00 1.07
C PRO A 230 -11.98 -10.84 2.35
N LYS A 231 -13.17 -11.20 2.84
CA LYS A 231 -13.35 -11.94 4.11
C LYS A 231 -12.54 -13.23 4.14
N GLU A 232 -12.40 -13.86 2.99
CA GLU A 232 -11.61 -15.07 2.76
C GLU A 232 -10.15 -14.88 3.20
N ILE A 233 -9.56 -13.72 2.94
CA ILE A 233 -8.19 -13.39 3.36
C ILE A 233 -8.15 -13.11 4.87
N GLU A 234 -9.13 -12.40 5.41
CA GLU A 234 -9.19 -12.13 6.85
C GLU A 234 -9.37 -13.42 7.67
N GLU A 235 -10.18 -14.34 7.18
CA GLU A 235 -10.34 -15.68 7.75
C GLU A 235 -9.05 -16.48 7.67
N HIS A 236 -8.32 -16.40 6.56
CA HIS A 236 -7.00 -17.03 6.44
C HIS A 236 -5.99 -16.48 7.43
N ASP A 237 -5.87 -15.15 7.53
CA ASP A 237 -4.97 -14.49 8.47
C ASP A 237 -5.29 -14.92 9.92
N ARG A 238 -6.57 -15.02 10.25
CA ARG A 238 -7.05 -15.52 11.54
C ARG A 238 -6.62 -16.96 11.79
N MET A 239 -6.72 -17.85 10.80
CA MET A 239 -6.27 -19.24 10.91
C MET A 239 -4.75 -19.32 11.11
N LEU A 240 -3.97 -18.57 10.32
CA LEU A 240 -2.51 -18.50 10.48
C LEU A 240 -2.11 -17.99 11.88
N LEU A 241 -2.85 -16.99 12.40
CA LEU A 241 -2.64 -16.47 13.73
C LEU A 241 -3.00 -17.49 14.81
N GLN A 242 -4.08 -18.27 14.65
CA GLN A 242 -4.48 -19.34 15.57
C GLN A 242 -3.47 -20.49 15.61
N GLU A 243 -2.97 -20.92 14.45
CA GLU A 243 -1.90 -21.94 14.35
C GLU A 243 -0.59 -21.45 15.02
N SER A 244 -0.30 -20.16 14.94
CA SER A 244 0.87 -19.56 15.59
C SER A 244 0.70 -19.29 17.10
N ASN A 245 -0.53 -19.26 17.62
CA ASN A 245 -0.85 -18.82 18.99
C ASN A 245 -0.87 -19.92 20.08
N CYS A 246 -0.18 -21.04 19.87
CA CYS A 246 0.44 -21.71 21.02
C CYS A 246 1.58 -20.83 21.55
N LYS A 247 1.18 -19.82 22.35
CA LYS A 247 1.92 -18.71 23.01
C LYS A 247 1.57 -17.35 22.38
N VAL A 248 0.77 -16.53 23.08
CA VAL A 248 1.10 -15.13 23.48
C VAL A 248 -0.05 -14.45 24.23
N HIS A 249 0.32 -13.71 25.27
CA HIS A 249 -0.46 -12.77 26.08
C HIS A 249 -1.12 -11.64 25.25
N ALA A 250 -2.32 -11.25 25.67
CA ALA A 250 -3.05 -10.09 25.18
C ALA A 250 -2.24 -8.79 25.35
N SER A 251 -2.09 -8.03 24.26
CA SER A 251 -1.43 -6.71 24.28
C SER A 251 -2.46 -5.59 24.42
N THR A 252 -2.40 -4.89 25.55
CA THR A 252 -3.12 -3.64 25.82
C THR A 252 -2.53 -2.50 24.98
N ILE A 253 -3.36 -1.77 24.23
CA ILE A 253 -2.97 -0.60 23.43
C ILE A 253 -2.38 0.48 24.37
N PRO A 254 -1.14 0.97 24.16
CA PRO A 254 -0.61 2.06 24.98
C PRO A 254 -1.32 3.39 24.66
N PRO A 255 -1.51 4.29 25.65
CA PRO A 255 -2.12 5.60 25.43
C PRO A 255 -1.25 6.48 24.50
N PHE A 256 -1.89 7.31 23.67
CA PHE A 256 -1.20 8.28 22.80
C PHE A 256 -0.28 9.20 23.62
N LEU A 257 0.89 9.54 23.06
CA LEU A 257 1.80 10.51 23.67
C LEU A 257 1.13 11.90 23.72
N PRO A 258 1.31 12.70 24.78
CA PRO A 258 0.78 14.07 24.83
C PRO A 258 1.23 14.96 23.67
N THR A 259 2.39 14.66 23.09
CA THR A 259 3.01 15.37 21.96
C THR A 259 2.72 14.72 20.60
N GLN A 260 1.90 13.67 20.54
CA GLN A 260 1.57 12.94 19.31
C GLN A 260 0.95 13.89 18.27
N GLN A 261 1.47 13.87 17.04
CA GLN A 261 1.01 14.71 15.93
C GLN A 261 0.40 13.89 14.78
N PHE A 262 0.80 12.63 14.59
CA PHE A 262 0.31 11.75 13.52
C PHE A 262 -0.61 10.66 14.06
N GLY A 263 -1.57 10.19 13.24
CA GLY A 263 -2.43 9.05 13.62
C GLY A 263 -3.50 9.37 14.67
N VAL A 264 -3.76 10.65 14.94
CA VAL A 264 -4.68 11.11 15.99
C VAL A 264 -5.66 12.13 15.44
N ASN A 265 -6.74 12.36 16.17
CA ASN A 265 -7.76 13.33 15.83
C ASN A 265 -7.23 14.78 15.94
N LEU A 266 -7.69 15.66 15.04
CA LEU A 266 -7.25 17.06 15.00
C LEU A 266 -7.52 17.81 16.31
N GLN A 267 -8.70 17.61 16.92
CA GLN A 267 -9.07 18.24 18.19
C GLN A 267 -8.15 17.78 19.33
N TYR A 268 -7.67 16.52 19.31
CA TYR A 268 -6.68 16.05 20.29
C TYR A 268 -5.36 16.84 20.17
N ILE A 269 -4.85 17.03 18.95
CA ILE A 269 -3.61 17.76 18.72
C ILE A 269 -3.74 19.21 19.20
N MET A 270 -4.83 19.87 18.81
CA MET A 270 -5.10 21.27 19.17
C MET A 270 -5.31 21.46 20.67
N ARG A 271 -5.97 20.52 21.36
CA ARG A 271 -6.15 20.57 22.82
C ARG A 271 -4.83 20.49 23.58
N ASN A 272 -3.86 19.73 23.07
CA ASN A 272 -2.54 19.61 23.68
C ASN A 272 -1.58 20.75 23.30
N HIS A 273 -1.99 21.66 22.42
CA HIS A 273 -1.22 22.85 21.99
C HIS A 273 -2.12 24.11 21.97
N PRO A 274 -2.68 24.52 23.14
CA PRO A 274 -3.70 25.57 23.20
C PRO A 274 -3.22 26.95 22.74
N GLU A 275 -1.90 27.20 22.78
CA GLU A 275 -1.26 28.42 22.27
C GLU A 275 -1.14 28.44 20.73
N SER A 276 -1.33 27.31 20.07
CA SER A 276 -1.16 27.17 18.63
C SER A 276 -2.51 27.28 17.91
N THR A 277 -2.57 28.02 16.81
CA THR A 277 -3.77 28.11 15.95
C THR A 277 -3.83 27.02 14.89
N LEU A 278 -2.73 26.29 14.69
CA LEU A 278 -2.57 25.19 13.74
C LEU A 278 -1.75 24.08 14.41
N PRO A 279 -1.86 22.82 13.93
CA PRO A 279 -0.95 21.75 14.34
C PRO A 279 0.51 22.14 14.11
N PRO A 280 1.40 21.99 15.11
CA PRO A 280 2.82 22.36 15.00
C PRO A 280 3.50 21.82 13.74
N VAL A 281 3.27 20.54 13.41
CA VAL A 281 3.86 19.92 12.21
C VAL A 281 3.43 20.60 10.90
N VAL A 282 2.19 21.10 10.83
CA VAL A 282 1.69 21.83 9.65
C VAL A 282 2.36 23.20 9.57
N HIS A 283 2.39 23.94 10.68
CA HIS A 283 3.02 25.24 10.75
C HIS A 283 4.49 25.18 10.33
N ASP A 284 5.25 24.24 10.90
CA ASP A 284 6.70 24.14 10.68
C ASP A 284 7.03 23.69 9.26
N THR A 285 6.31 22.69 8.73
CA THR A 285 6.54 22.22 7.35
C THR A 285 6.15 23.28 6.32
N VAL A 286 5.02 23.97 6.49
CA VAL A 286 4.62 25.05 5.58
C VAL A 286 5.58 26.23 5.64
N THR A 287 6.01 26.63 6.85
CA THR A 287 7.00 27.71 7.04
C THR A 287 8.31 27.39 6.33
N PHE A 288 8.83 26.17 6.53
CA PHE A 288 10.04 25.72 5.86
C PHE A 288 9.89 25.70 4.34
N LEU A 289 8.74 25.21 3.83
CA LEU A 289 8.48 25.16 2.39
C LEU A 289 8.36 26.54 1.75
N ARG A 290 7.76 27.52 2.45
CA ARG A 290 7.72 28.91 2.00
C ARG A 290 9.14 29.49 1.87
N GLN A 291 10.04 29.14 2.78
CA GLN A 291 11.41 29.64 2.81
C GLN A 291 12.32 28.96 1.77
N HIS A 292 12.17 27.65 1.55
CA HIS A 292 13.15 26.87 0.79
C HIS A 292 12.57 26.06 -0.38
N GLY A 293 11.26 25.81 -0.40
CA GLY A 293 10.63 24.83 -1.28
C GLY A 293 9.88 25.39 -2.48
N MET A 294 9.48 26.67 -2.47
CA MET A 294 8.48 27.23 -3.41
C MET A 294 8.82 27.12 -4.90
N LEU A 295 10.11 27.03 -5.25
CA LEU A 295 10.60 26.93 -6.63
C LEU A 295 11.07 25.52 -7.01
N THR A 296 11.00 24.55 -6.10
CA THR A 296 11.51 23.20 -6.32
C THR A 296 10.64 22.42 -7.31
N PRO A 297 11.19 21.93 -8.44
CA PRO A 297 10.42 21.17 -9.42
C PRO A 297 9.80 19.89 -8.84
N GLY A 298 8.49 19.73 -9.05
CA GLY A 298 7.72 18.59 -8.55
C GLY A 298 7.54 18.57 -7.03
N LEU A 299 7.49 19.75 -6.40
CA LEU A 299 7.08 19.89 -4.99
C LEU A 299 5.75 19.15 -4.75
N PHE A 300 5.62 18.43 -3.64
CA PHE A 300 4.51 17.50 -3.34
C PHE A 300 4.35 16.27 -4.25
N ARG A 301 4.90 16.25 -5.48
CA ARG A 301 4.84 15.08 -6.37
C ARG A 301 5.92 14.05 -6.06
N ARG A 302 7.12 14.49 -5.68
CA ARG A 302 8.25 13.60 -5.41
C ARG A 302 8.14 12.91 -4.05
N SER A 303 8.44 11.62 -4.03
CA SER A 303 8.39 10.75 -2.85
C SER A 303 9.71 10.77 -2.06
N VAL A 304 9.63 10.39 -0.78
CA VAL A 304 10.79 10.13 0.09
C VAL A 304 10.80 8.66 0.54
N SER A 305 11.92 8.21 1.10
CA SER A 305 12.02 6.85 1.66
C SER A 305 11.05 6.66 2.82
N VAL A 306 10.34 5.52 2.83
CA VAL A 306 9.42 5.16 3.93
C VAL A 306 10.16 5.12 5.27
N LYS A 307 11.39 4.60 5.28
CA LYS A 307 12.22 4.54 6.49
C LYS A 307 12.55 5.94 7.02
N GLU A 308 12.90 6.87 6.14
CA GLU A 308 13.18 8.26 6.51
C GLU A 308 11.91 8.93 7.05
N LEU A 309 10.78 8.78 6.36
CA LEU A 309 9.50 9.33 6.77
C LEU A 309 9.10 8.85 8.18
N ARG A 310 9.16 7.54 8.45
CA ARG A 310 8.85 6.97 9.77
C ARG A 310 9.76 7.53 10.87
N THR A 311 11.06 7.63 10.58
CA THR A 311 12.04 8.21 11.52
C THR A 311 11.66 9.64 11.91
N TRP A 312 11.17 10.44 10.97
CA TRP A 312 10.72 11.80 11.25
C TRP A 312 9.37 11.85 11.97
N GLN A 313 8.42 11.01 11.59
CA GLN A 313 7.14 10.89 12.31
C GLN A 313 7.37 10.55 13.79
N ASP A 314 8.23 9.59 14.09
CA ASP A 314 8.57 9.19 15.46
C ASP A 314 9.20 10.34 16.26
N LYS A 315 10.10 11.12 15.64
CA LYS A 315 10.71 12.30 16.28
C LYS A 315 9.66 13.37 16.60
N ILE A 316 8.79 13.66 15.64
CA ILE A 316 7.73 14.66 15.77
C ILE A 316 6.72 14.25 16.84
N ASN A 317 6.28 12.98 16.82
CA ASN A 317 5.35 12.43 17.81
C ASN A 317 5.91 12.44 19.24
N ARG A 318 7.23 12.42 19.40
CA ARG A 318 7.92 12.58 20.69
C ARG A 318 8.11 14.04 21.09
N GLY A 319 7.65 15.01 20.29
CA GLY A 319 7.80 16.45 20.53
C GLY A 319 9.18 17.01 20.21
N SER A 320 9.96 16.32 19.37
CA SER A 320 11.28 16.84 18.96
C SER A 320 11.11 18.06 18.05
N LEU A 321 11.90 19.12 18.29
CA LEU A 321 11.95 20.28 17.40
C LEU A 321 12.39 19.87 15.98
N LEU A 322 11.67 20.38 14.98
CA LEU A 322 11.93 20.14 13.57
C LEU A 322 13.17 20.91 13.09
N SER A 323 14.36 20.33 13.25
CA SER A 323 15.61 20.86 12.67
C SER A 323 15.72 20.46 11.19
N LEU A 324 14.84 21.06 10.37
CA LEU A 324 14.83 20.85 8.92
C LEU A 324 15.99 21.62 8.26
N GLN A 325 16.67 20.95 7.32
CA GLN A 325 17.79 21.49 6.55
C GLN A 325 17.35 21.73 5.10
N TYR A 326 18.07 22.58 4.36
CA TYR A 326 17.67 23.01 3.01
C TYR A 326 17.37 21.86 2.02
N TYR A 327 17.97 20.68 2.18
CA TYR A 327 17.72 19.51 1.33
C TYR A 327 16.46 18.71 1.71
N HIS A 328 15.81 19.03 2.82
CA HIS A 328 14.60 18.35 3.30
C HIS A 328 13.29 18.86 2.66
N VAL A 329 13.34 19.61 1.55
CA VAL A 329 12.13 20.13 0.85
C VAL A 329 11.11 19.04 0.54
N HIS A 330 11.53 17.94 -0.09
CA HIS A 330 10.61 16.85 -0.42
C HIS A 330 10.11 16.10 0.81
N LEU A 331 10.93 15.99 1.86
CA LEU A 331 10.52 15.41 3.13
C LEU A 331 9.44 16.25 3.81
N SER A 332 9.62 17.58 3.92
CA SER A 332 8.61 18.48 4.49
C SER A 332 7.30 18.43 3.71
N ALA A 333 7.38 18.36 2.38
CA ALA A 333 6.21 18.20 1.52
C ALA A 333 5.48 16.87 1.77
N VAL A 334 6.21 15.77 1.93
CA VAL A 334 5.60 14.46 2.24
C VAL A 334 5.05 14.43 3.66
N LEU A 335 5.75 14.98 4.66
CA LEU A 335 5.26 15.07 6.04
C LEU A 335 3.93 15.82 6.13
N LEU A 336 3.80 16.96 5.43
CA LEU A 336 2.54 17.72 5.38
C LEU A 336 1.38 16.90 4.81
N LYS A 337 1.60 16.19 3.69
CA LYS A 337 0.57 15.31 3.11
C LYS A 337 0.23 14.14 4.03
N THR A 338 1.25 13.52 4.62
CA THR A 338 1.10 12.38 5.51
C THR A 338 0.33 12.78 6.77
N PHE A 339 0.57 13.96 7.32
CA PHE A 339 -0.20 14.49 8.44
C PHE A 339 -1.68 14.52 8.12
N LEU A 340 -2.08 15.13 6.99
CA LEU A 340 -3.49 15.23 6.59
C LEU A 340 -4.13 13.86 6.41
N ARG A 341 -3.44 12.93 5.76
CA ARG A 341 -3.93 11.57 5.47
C ARG A 341 -4.03 10.68 6.70
N GLU A 342 -3.16 10.86 7.68
CA GLU A 342 -3.12 10.04 8.91
C GLU A 342 -3.94 10.66 10.04
N LEU A 343 -4.67 11.75 9.82
CA LEU A 343 -5.70 12.16 10.76
C LEU A 343 -6.70 11.02 10.93
N SER A 344 -7.18 10.78 12.15
CA SER A 344 -8.18 9.73 12.41
C SER A 344 -9.50 9.97 11.69
N GLU A 345 -9.73 11.21 11.24
CA GLU A 345 -10.85 11.65 10.41
C GLU A 345 -10.30 12.69 9.41
N PRO A 346 -10.74 12.70 8.14
CA PRO A 346 -10.27 13.67 7.16
C PRO A 346 -10.51 15.10 7.61
N VAL A 347 -9.68 16.03 7.13
CA VAL A 347 -9.88 17.46 7.42
C VAL A 347 -11.25 17.95 6.94
N MET A 348 -11.81 17.35 5.88
CA MET A 348 -13.18 17.62 5.42
C MET A 348 -14.29 16.91 6.20
N THR A 349 -13.96 16.11 7.22
CA THR A 349 -14.87 15.22 8.00
C THR A 349 -15.54 14.14 7.17
N HIS A 350 -15.89 13.01 7.79
CA HIS A 350 -16.61 11.95 7.08
C HIS A 350 -18.03 12.38 6.70
N HIS A 351 -18.65 13.23 7.52
CA HIS A 351 -20.03 13.69 7.32
C HIS A 351 -20.23 14.41 5.97
N LEU A 352 -19.27 15.23 5.54
CA LEU A 352 -19.37 15.99 4.30
C LEU A 352 -18.98 15.19 3.05
N TYR A 353 -18.43 13.98 3.20
CA TYR A 353 -17.91 13.21 2.06
C TYR A 353 -18.97 12.93 1.00
N GLY A 354 -20.16 12.50 1.41
CA GLY A 354 -21.28 12.22 0.51
C GLY A 354 -21.69 13.45 -0.32
N ASP A 355 -21.75 14.62 0.32
CA ASP A 355 -22.11 15.87 -0.36
C ASP A 355 -21.03 16.32 -1.35
N ILE A 356 -19.74 16.13 -0.99
CA ILE A 356 -18.61 16.40 -1.90
C ILE A 356 -18.74 15.55 -3.17
N MET A 357 -19.11 14.27 -3.04
CA MET A 357 -19.26 13.37 -4.20
C MET A 357 -20.41 13.77 -5.13
N GLN A 358 -21.42 14.46 -4.60
CA GLN A 358 -22.59 14.91 -5.35
C GLN A 358 -22.41 16.29 -6.01
N LEU A 359 -21.28 16.99 -5.79
CA LEU A 359 -21.05 18.32 -6.34
C LEU A 359 -21.17 18.40 -7.88
N GLN A 360 -20.83 17.33 -8.60
CA GLN A 360 -20.97 17.28 -10.05
C GLN A 360 -22.42 17.37 -10.54
N ASN A 361 -23.39 16.98 -9.71
CA ASN A 361 -24.81 17.00 -10.06
C ASN A 361 -25.35 18.44 -10.13
N PHE A 362 -24.62 19.41 -9.58
CA PHE A 362 -24.96 20.83 -9.65
C PHE A 362 -24.37 21.51 -10.89
N PRO A 363 -25.04 22.52 -11.45
CA PRO A 363 -24.51 23.36 -12.53
C PRO A 363 -23.15 23.99 -12.20
N PRO A 364 -22.21 24.13 -13.15
CA PRO A 364 -20.86 24.65 -12.89
C PRO A 364 -20.79 25.99 -12.15
N ASN A 365 -21.74 26.89 -12.39
CA ASN A 365 -21.89 28.20 -11.77
C ASN A 365 -22.38 28.14 -10.31
N GLU A 366 -23.02 27.05 -9.88
CA GLU A 366 -23.51 26.88 -8.50
C GLU A 366 -22.52 26.13 -7.60
N ARG A 367 -21.58 25.38 -8.19
CA ARG A 367 -20.65 24.52 -7.44
C ARG A 367 -19.81 25.29 -6.43
N THR A 368 -19.33 26.49 -6.77
CA THR A 368 -18.54 27.32 -5.84
C THR A 368 -19.37 27.74 -4.63
N GLN A 369 -20.63 28.11 -4.82
CA GLN A 369 -21.53 28.42 -3.71
C GLN A 369 -21.79 27.20 -2.83
N LYS A 370 -22.03 26.02 -3.43
CA LYS A 370 -22.21 24.77 -2.69
C LYS A 370 -20.98 24.41 -1.86
N ILE A 371 -19.77 24.58 -2.42
CA ILE A 371 -18.53 24.38 -1.67
C ILE A 371 -18.49 25.31 -0.44
N ARG A 372 -18.82 26.60 -0.58
CA ARG A 372 -18.89 27.52 0.57
C ARG A 372 -19.86 27.05 1.64
N ASP A 373 -21.01 26.53 1.25
CA ASP A 373 -22.02 26.03 2.19
C ASP A 373 -21.57 24.76 2.92
N LEU A 374 -20.79 23.89 2.27
CA LEU A 374 -20.13 22.77 2.93
C LEU A 374 -19.08 23.24 3.94
N LEU A 375 -18.24 24.22 3.57
CA LEU A 375 -17.19 24.73 4.46
C LEU A 375 -17.73 25.37 5.74
N LYS A 376 -18.96 25.92 5.72
CA LYS A 376 -19.62 26.46 6.92
C LYS A 376 -19.99 25.40 7.95
N GLN A 377 -20.08 24.13 7.54
CA GLN A 377 -20.43 23.01 8.40
C GLN A 377 -19.20 22.39 9.08
N LEU A 378 -17.99 22.76 8.65
CA LEU A 378 -16.75 22.25 9.24
C LEU A 378 -16.58 22.74 10.69
N PRO A 379 -16.03 21.88 11.57
CA PRO A 379 -15.51 22.34 12.86
C PRO A 379 -14.48 23.46 12.67
N LYS A 380 -14.36 24.34 13.67
CA LYS A 380 -13.51 25.54 13.61
C LYS A 380 -12.05 25.19 13.29
N GLU A 381 -11.52 24.16 13.93
CA GLU A 381 -10.14 23.70 13.77
C GLU A 381 -9.91 23.17 12.35
N ASN A 382 -10.84 22.36 11.84
CA ASN A 382 -10.82 21.83 10.48
C ASN A 382 -10.86 22.93 9.43
N TYR A 383 -11.79 23.89 9.56
CA TYR A 383 -11.90 25.03 8.66
C TYR A 383 -10.61 25.89 8.67
N THR A 384 -10.05 26.15 9.86
CA THR A 384 -8.82 26.95 10.01
C THR A 384 -7.63 26.26 9.34
N LEU A 385 -7.45 24.96 9.58
CA LEU A 385 -6.42 24.16 8.94
C LEU A 385 -6.58 24.11 7.42
N LEU A 386 -7.79 23.83 6.94
CA LEU A 386 -8.08 23.75 5.51
C LEU A 386 -7.83 25.09 4.82
N LYS A 387 -8.33 26.20 5.38
CA LYS A 387 -8.12 27.53 4.81
C LYS A 387 -6.63 27.85 4.67
N TYR A 388 -5.86 27.66 5.76
CA TYR A 388 -4.42 27.91 5.75
C TYR A 388 -3.69 27.06 4.72
N LEU A 389 -4.05 25.78 4.62
CA LEU A 389 -3.47 24.86 3.62
C LEU A 389 -3.80 25.31 2.20
N ILE A 390 -5.06 25.63 1.88
CA ILE A 390 -5.47 26.01 0.53
C ILE A 390 -4.85 27.35 0.11
N GLU A 391 -4.72 28.31 1.02
CA GLU A 391 -3.98 29.56 0.77
C GLU A 391 -2.51 29.27 0.40
N PHE A 392 -1.85 28.40 1.16
CA PHE A 392 -0.48 27.98 0.84
C PHE A 392 -0.37 27.23 -0.50
N LEU A 393 -1.31 26.34 -0.82
CA LEU A 393 -1.32 25.64 -2.12
C LEU A 393 -1.57 26.60 -3.29
N ASN A 394 -2.35 27.66 -3.08
CA ASN A 394 -2.53 28.72 -4.07
C ASN A 394 -1.19 29.48 -4.29
N GLU A 395 -0.44 29.82 -3.24
CA GLU A 395 0.91 30.40 -3.37
C GLU A 395 1.88 29.49 -4.14
N VAL A 396 1.79 28.17 -3.98
CA VAL A 396 2.59 27.19 -4.74
C VAL A 396 2.17 27.19 -6.21
N CYS A 397 0.87 27.23 -6.49
CA CYS A 397 0.31 27.29 -7.83
C CYS A 397 0.74 28.55 -8.60
N ASP A 398 0.84 29.70 -7.93
CA ASP A 398 1.33 30.96 -8.53
C ASP A 398 2.77 30.85 -9.08
N ARG A 399 3.54 29.91 -8.56
CA ARG A 399 4.93 29.63 -8.96
C ARG A 399 5.07 28.39 -9.85
N SER A 400 3.96 27.92 -10.41
CA SER A 400 3.88 26.70 -11.23
C SER A 400 4.74 26.74 -12.50
N SER A 401 5.10 27.93 -13.00
CA SER A 401 6.07 28.07 -14.10
C SER A 401 7.47 27.54 -13.74
N ALA A 402 7.86 27.59 -12.47
CA ALA A 402 9.16 27.11 -11.98
C ALA A 402 9.04 25.73 -11.31
N ASN A 403 8.09 25.57 -10.38
CA ASN A 403 7.95 24.33 -9.61
C ASN A 403 7.14 23.22 -10.33
N LEU A 404 6.49 23.53 -11.46
CA LEU A 404 5.70 22.63 -12.31
C LEU A 404 4.40 22.09 -11.66
N MET A 405 3.94 22.71 -10.57
CA MET A 405 2.76 22.29 -9.81
C MET A 405 1.62 23.31 -9.94
N ASN A 406 0.85 23.18 -11.01
CA ASN A 406 -0.40 23.94 -11.19
C ASN A 406 -1.54 23.38 -10.30
N ALA A 407 -2.68 24.07 -10.25
CA ALA A 407 -3.83 23.68 -9.43
C ALA A 407 -4.34 22.25 -9.73
N SER A 408 -4.26 21.79 -10.98
CA SER A 408 -4.67 20.43 -11.36
C SER A 408 -3.71 19.37 -10.79
N ASN A 409 -2.40 19.59 -10.94
CA ASN A 409 -1.37 18.70 -10.40
C ASN A 409 -1.43 18.64 -8.87
N LEU A 410 -1.66 19.78 -8.20
CA LEU A 410 -1.82 19.85 -6.76
C LEU A 410 -3.11 19.15 -6.30
N ALA A 411 -4.21 19.29 -7.03
CA ALA A 411 -5.48 18.67 -6.68
C ALA A 411 -5.44 17.14 -6.73
N ILE A 412 -4.75 16.57 -7.72
CA ILE A 412 -4.53 15.11 -7.81
C ILE A 412 -3.80 14.61 -6.57
N VAL A 413 -2.78 15.34 -6.13
CA VAL A 413 -1.94 14.93 -5.00
C VAL A 413 -2.65 15.16 -3.66
N PHE A 414 -3.39 16.25 -3.50
CA PHE A 414 -4.00 16.63 -2.22
C PHE A 414 -5.41 16.07 -2.02
N GLY A 415 -6.22 15.90 -3.07
CA GLY A 415 -7.60 15.44 -2.98
C GLY A 415 -7.82 14.24 -2.05
N PRO A 416 -7.11 13.11 -2.24
CA PRO A 416 -7.25 11.94 -1.37
C PRO A 416 -6.73 12.13 0.07
N ASN A 417 -6.01 13.22 0.38
CA ASN A 417 -5.61 13.55 1.75
C ASN A 417 -6.55 14.59 2.40
N LEU A 418 -7.50 15.16 1.67
CA LEU A 418 -8.46 16.12 2.23
C LEU A 418 -9.78 15.46 2.65
N ALA A 419 -10.22 14.44 1.90
CA ALA A 419 -11.46 13.71 2.17
C ALA A 419 -11.35 12.26 1.70
N TRP A 420 -11.92 11.34 2.48
CA TRP A 420 -12.11 9.94 2.16
C TRP A 420 -13.38 9.42 2.85
N SER A 421 -13.95 8.32 2.35
CA SER A 421 -15.15 7.70 2.94
C SER A 421 -14.79 7.05 4.28
N ALA A 422 -15.75 6.95 5.22
CA ALA A 422 -15.57 6.18 6.45
C ALA A 422 -15.33 4.68 6.17
N ASP A 423 -15.93 4.15 5.11
CA ASP A 423 -15.72 2.78 4.62
C ASP A 423 -14.47 2.65 3.73
N GLN A 424 -13.76 3.77 3.51
CA GLN A 424 -12.50 3.93 2.78
C GLN A 424 -12.37 3.30 1.38
N GLN A 425 -13.45 2.77 0.83
CA GLN A 425 -13.58 2.40 -0.59
C GLN A 425 -13.68 3.66 -1.46
N VAL A 426 -12.58 4.03 -2.12
CA VAL A 426 -12.59 5.10 -3.12
C VAL A 426 -12.66 4.45 -4.50
N SER A 427 -13.85 4.39 -5.10
CA SER A 427 -13.99 3.99 -6.50
C SER A 427 -13.31 5.02 -7.43
N MET A 428 -12.91 4.60 -8.63
CA MET A 428 -12.30 5.49 -9.63
C MET A 428 -13.15 6.74 -9.93
N GLY A 429 -14.49 6.61 -9.91
CA GLY A 429 -15.41 7.74 -10.05
C GLY A 429 -15.31 8.74 -8.89
N ASN A 430 -15.12 8.28 -7.66
CA ASN A 430 -14.98 9.12 -6.48
C ASN A 430 -13.66 9.91 -6.49
N MET A 431 -12.58 9.32 -7.02
CA MET A 431 -11.27 9.98 -7.12
C MET A 431 -11.29 11.21 -8.04
N TYR A 432 -11.99 11.10 -9.18
CA TYR A 432 -12.19 12.23 -10.08
C TYR A 432 -12.95 13.36 -9.37
N GLN A 433 -14.02 13.05 -8.62
CA GLN A 433 -14.78 14.07 -7.88
C GLN A 433 -13.96 14.77 -6.83
N LEU A 434 -13.18 14.03 -6.04
CA LEU A 434 -12.26 14.58 -5.04
C LEU A 434 -11.23 15.52 -5.66
N THR A 435 -10.69 15.12 -6.82
CA THR A 435 -9.75 15.93 -7.59
C THR A 435 -10.42 17.22 -8.08
N GLN A 436 -11.63 17.15 -8.64
CA GLN A 436 -12.37 18.33 -9.11
C GLN A 436 -12.75 19.27 -7.97
N PHE A 437 -13.18 18.73 -6.83
CA PHE A 437 -13.47 19.49 -5.62
C PHE A 437 -12.22 20.24 -5.14
N THR A 438 -11.09 19.54 -5.03
CA THR A 438 -9.82 20.12 -4.55
C THR A 438 -9.26 21.14 -5.53
N TYR A 439 -9.38 20.89 -6.84
CA TYR A 439 -9.03 21.85 -7.88
C TYR A 439 -9.77 23.17 -7.69
N ARG A 440 -11.09 23.12 -7.45
CA ARG A 440 -11.91 24.32 -7.20
C ARG A 440 -11.52 25.03 -5.93
N LEU A 441 -11.23 24.30 -4.84
CA LEU A 441 -10.72 24.92 -3.61
C LEU A 441 -9.45 25.74 -3.87
N ILE A 442 -8.49 25.20 -4.64
CA ILE A 442 -7.22 25.87 -4.93
C ILE A 442 -7.39 27.01 -5.94
N ALA A 443 -8.10 26.77 -7.05
CA ALA A 443 -8.24 27.73 -8.15
C ALA A 443 -9.16 28.92 -7.81
N ASN A 444 -10.18 28.69 -6.98
CA ASN A 444 -11.13 29.71 -6.55
C ASN A 444 -10.98 30.06 -5.06
N SER A 445 -9.78 29.86 -4.48
CA SER A 445 -9.53 30.05 -3.04
C SER A 445 -9.96 31.44 -2.56
N THR A 446 -9.65 32.47 -3.33
CA THR A 446 -9.99 33.87 -3.04
C THR A 446 -11.50 34.14 -3.01
N GLU A 447 -12.30 33.39 -3.77
CA GLU A 447 -13.77 33.50 -3.82
C GLU A 447 -14.45 32.63 -2.75
N ILE A 448 -13.84 31.48 -2.44
CA ILE A 448 -14.38 30.49 -1.51
C ILE A 448 -14.17 30.93 -0.06
N PHE A 449 -12.98 31.44 0.28
CA PHE A 449 -12.58 31.79 1.65
C PHE A 449 -12.77 33.28 2.01
N VAL A 450 -13.55 34.03 1.21
CA VAL A 450 -13.85 35.45 1.45
C VAL A 450 -14.38 35.62 2.87
N SER A 451 -13.70 36.48 3.63
CA SER A 451 -14.21 36.98 4.90
C SER A 451 -15.51 37.75 4.62
N SER A 452 -16.66 37.27 5.09
CA SER A 452 -17.86 38.11 5.13
C SER A 452 -17.47 39.44 5.80
N PRO A 453 -17.80 40.60 5.21
CA PRO A 453 -17.57 41.86 5.88
C PRO A 453 -18.30 41.79 7.22
N VAL A 454 -17.55 41.98 8.30
CA VAL A 454 -18.09 42.10 9.65
C VAL A 454 -19.18 43.16 9.57
N LYS A 455 -20.45 42.76 9.75
CA LYS A 455 -21.53 43.71 9.97
C LYS A 455 -21.15 44.45 11.25
N ARG A 456 -20.68 45.68 11.08
CA ARG A 456 -20.37 46.62 12.16
C ARG A 456 -21.61 46.90 12.99
#